data_AF-A0A2K3UWI0-F1
#
_entry.id   AF-A0A2K3UWI0-F1
#
_cell.length_a   1.000
_cell.length_b   1.000
_cell.length_c   1.000
_cell.angle_alpha   90.00
_cell.angle_beta   90.00
_cell.angle_gamma   90.00
#
_symmetry.space_group_name_H-M   'P 1'
#
loop_
_entity.id
_entity.type
_entity.pdbx_description
1 polymer ?
#
loop_
_entity_poly.entity_id
_entity_poly.type
_entity_poly.pdbx_seq_one_letter_code
_entity_poly.pdbx_strand_id
1 'polypeptide(L)'
;MNYRPREDPEDDWAVLIPNEGSGVQIALKRVTSAQARRHHLDLYATPQAAEVERLLALGAVRVDWTYGPDADDVVLADPDGNRFCVVEKG
;
A
#
# COMPACT_ATOMS: atom_id res chain seq x y z
N MET A 1 -12.33 15.71 -12.70
CA MET A 1 -11.83 14.45 -12.08
C MET A 1 -12.55 14.29 -10.75
N ASN A 2 -12.96 13.07 -10.39
CA ASN A 2 -13.72 12.79 -9.15
C ASN A 2 -12.81 12.66 -7.90
N TYR A 3 -11.64 13.28 -7.96
CA TYR A 3 -10.58 13.20 -6.96
C TYR A 3 -10.00 14.58 -6.71
N ARG A 4 -9.46 14.77 -5.51
CA ARG A 4 -8.74 15.97 -5.09
C ARG A 4 -7.46 15.59 -4.34
N PRO A 5 -6.42 16.45 -4.35
CA PRO A 5 -5.30 16.30 -3.42
C PRO A 5 -5.81 16.29 -1.98
N ARG A 6 -5.27 15.38 -1.16
CA ARG A 6 -5.52 15.33 0.28
C ARG A 6 -4.83 16.49 1.00
N GLU A 7 -3.63 16.81 0.53
CA GLU A 7 -2.72 17.87 0.99
C GLU A 7 -2.16 18.59 -0.25
N ASP A 8 -1.48 19.71 -0.07
CA ASP A 8 -0.78 20.38 -1.17
C ASP A 8 0.28 19.43 -1.75
N PRO A 9 0.27 19.18 -3.07
CA PRO A 9 1.19 18.24 -3.69
C PRO A 9 2.62 18.78 -3.66
N GLU A 10 3.58 17.86 -3.48
CA GLU A 10 5.00 18.12 -3.62
C GLU A 10 5.46 17.79 -5.05
N ASP A 11 6.71 18.14 -5.39
CA ASP A 11 7.25 17.97 -6.76
C ASP A 11 7.31 16.50 -7.23
N ASP A 12 7.46 15.57 -6.28
CA ASP A 12 7.60 14.13 -6.51
C ASP A 12 6.55 13.26 -5.80
N TRP A 13 5.62 13.87 -5.05
CA TRP A 13 4.63 13.17 -4.25
C TRP A 13 3.28 13.87 -4.21
N ALA A 14 2.20 13.11 -4.38
CA ALA A 14 0.85 13.58 -4.12
C ALA A 14 -0.03 12.42 -3.65
N VAL A 15 -0.94 12.72 -2.72
CA VAL A 15 -2.00 11.79 -2.31
C VAL A 15 -3.34 12.33 -2.77
N LEU A 16 -4.08 11.52 -3.53
CA LEU A 16 -5.41 11.85 -4.02
C LEU A 16 -6.46 11.05 -3.24
N ILE A 17 -7.54 11.75 -2.87
CA ILE A 17 -8.72 11.16 -2.25
C ILE A 17 -9.95 11.42 -3.12
N PRO A 18 -10.97 10.54 -3.09
CA PRO A 18 -12.21 10.80 -3.81
C PRO A 18 -12.85 12.10 -3.30
N ASN A 19 -13.51 12.84 -4.19
CA ASN A 19 -14.27 14.04 -3.80
C ASN A 19 -15.46 13.68 -2.90
N GLU A 20 -16.08 12.52 -3.17
CA GLU A 20 -17.25 12.00 -2.46
C GLU A 20 -17.19 10.46 -2.41
N GLY A 21 -17.81 9.87 -1.39
CA GLY A 21 -17.93 8.41 -1.24
C GLY A 21 -16.67 7.70 -0.72
N SER A 22 -16.62 6.39 -0.93
CA SER A 22 -15.59 5.48 -0.38
C SER A 22 -14.59 4.98 -1.44
N GLY A 23 -14.26 5.82 -2.42
CA GLY A 23 -13.24 5.49 -3.43
C GLY A 23 -11.86 5.28 -2.81
N VAL A 24 -10.98 4.57 -3.52
CA VAL A 24 -9.61 4.28 -3.06
C VAL A 24 -8.77 5.55 -2.98
N GLN A 25 -7.92 5.66 -1.95
CA GLN A 25 -6.85 6.67 -1.90
C GLN A 25 -5.77 6.28 -2.92
N ILE A 26 -5.21 7.25 -3.64
CA ILE A 26 -4.17 7.03 -4.65
C ILE A 26 -2.95 7.86 -4.27
N ALA A 27 -1.84 7.19 -3.96
CA ALA A 27 -0.55 7.83 -3.82
C ALA A 27 0.20 7.83 -5.16
N LEU A 28 0.67 8.99 -5.59
CA LEU A 28 1.44 9.19 -6.81
C LEU A 28 2.86 9.59 -6.43
N LYS A 29 3.83 8.77 -6.84
CA LYS A 29 5.25 9.05 -6.64
C LYS A 29 5.96 9.14 -7.98
N ARG A 30 6.72 10.22 -8.19
CA ARG A 30 7.65 10.29 -9.32
C ARG A 30 8.80 9.32 -9.05
N VAL A 31 9.00 8.36 -9.95
CA VAL A 31 10.06 7.36 -9.86
C VAL A 31 10.96 7.44 -11.08
N THR A 32 12.27 7.41 -10.86
CA THR A 32 13.30 7.46 -11.92
C THR A 32 14.04 6.13 -12.09
N SER A 33 13.66 5.10 -11.32
CA SER A 33 14.31 3.80 -11.38
C SER A 33 14.00 3.06 -12.68
N ALA A 34 15.01 2.39 -13.24
CA ALA A 34 14.87 1.62 -14.48
C ALA A 34 13.91 0.42 -14.35
N GLN A 35 13.68 -0.06 -13.13
CA GLN A 35 12.74 -1.13 -12.79
C GLN A 35 11.65 -0.60 -11.85
N ALA A 36 11.00 0.49 -12.25
CA ALA A 36 9.90 1.05 -11.49
C ALA A 36 8.73 0.07 -11.40
N ARG A 37 8.35 -0.31 -10.18
CA ARG A 37 7.04 -0.94 -9.93
C ARG A 37 5.98 0.13 -10.20
N ARG A 38 5.17 -0.09 -11.23
CA ARG A 38 4.17 0.91 -11.67
C ARG A 38 3.00 1.06 -10.70
N HIS A 39 2.79 0.08 -9.83
CA HIS A 39 1.74 0.08 -8.82
C HIS A 39 2.25 -0.54 -7.52
N HIS A 40 1.76 -0.02 -6.40
CA HIS A 40 1.87 -0.59 -5.06
C HIS A 40 0.44 -0.71 -4.52
N LEU A 41 0.12 -1.83 -3.87
CA LEU A 41 -1.18 -2.04 -3.23
C LEU A 41 -1.00 -2.05 -1.71
N ASP A 42 -1.75 -1.20 -1.02
CA ASP A 42 -1.84 -1.17 0.43
C ASP A 42 -3.23 -1.66 0.86
N LEU A 43 -3.28 -2.75 1.60
CA LEU A 43 -4.50 -3.32 2.17
C LEU A 43 -4.63 -2.87 3.63
N TYR A 44 -5.52 -1.93 3.88
CA TYR A 44 -5.85 -1.46 5.22
C TYR A 44 -6.80 -2.44 5.91
N ALA A 45 -6.40 -2.99 7.05
CA ALA A 45 -7.17 -3.98 7.81
C ALA A 45 -7.15 -3.71 9.31
N THR A 46 -8.21 -4.15 10.00
CA THR A 46 -8.31 -4.12 11.47
C THR A 46 -8.91 -5.45 11.97
N PRO A 47 -8.17 -6.27 12.74
CA PRO A 47 -6.75 -6.13 13.06
C PRO A 47 -5.87 -6.60 11.89
N GLN A 48 -4.77 -5.90 11.62
CA GLN A 48 -3.77 -6.25 10.60
C GLN A 48 -3.31 -7.71 10.72
N ALA A 49 -3.02 -8.15 11.95
CA ALA A 49 -2.50 -9.48 12.21
C ALA A 49 -3.45 -10.59 11.72
N ALA A 50 -4.76 -10.43 11.90
CA ALA A 50 -5.72 -11.43 11.43
C ALA A 50 -5.79 -11.50 9.91
N GLU A 51 -5.66 -10.35 9.24
CA GLU A 51 -5.65 -10.30 7.78
C GLU A 51 -4.36 -10.90 7.20
N VAL A 52 -3.21 -10.64 7.82
CA VAL A 52 -1.95 -11.28 7.47
C VAL A 52 -2.07 -12.79 7.56
N GLU A 53 -2.58 -13.35 8.67
CA GLU A 53 -2.74 -14.80 8.82
C GLU A 53 -3.71 -15.39 7.80
N ARG A 54 -4.81 -14.68 7.48
CA ARG A 54 -5.75 -15.10 6.43
C ARG A 54 -5.09 -15.17 5.06
N LEU A 55 -4.29 -14.17 4.69
CA LEU A 55 -3.62 -14.11 3.38
C LEU A 55 -2.53 -15.17 3.25
N LEU A 56 -1.79 -15.45 4.33
CA LEU A 56 -0.83 -16.55 4.36
C LEU A 56 -1.52 -17.91 4.16
N ALA A 57 -2.67 -18.13 4.80
CA ALA A 57 -3.46 -19.35 4.60
C ALA A 57 -3.97 -19.50 3.15
N LEU A 58 -4.09 -18.40 2.40
CA LEU A 58 -4.46 -18.38 0.98
C LEU A 58 -3.25 -18.52 0.03
N GLY A 59 -2.03 -18.64 0.57
CA GLY A 59 -0.82 -18.88 -0.21
C GLY A 59 0.07 -17.66 -0.43
N ALA A 60 -0.24 -16.52 0.19
CA ALA A 60 0.72 -15.41 0.24
C ALA A 60 1.95 -15.81 1.07
N VAL A 61 3.08 -15.16 0.83
CA VAL A 61 4.34 -15.39 1.56
C VAL A 61 4.88 -14.10 2.14
N ARG A 62 5.53 -14.19 3.31
CA ARG A 62 6.27 -13.06 3.89
C ARG A 62 7.48 -12.74 3.01
N VAL A 63 7.67 -11.46 2.72
CA VAL A 63 8.86 -10.98 2.03
C VAL A 63 9.89 -10.59 3.09
N ASP A 64 11.14 -11.01 2.88
CA ASP A 64 12.24 -10.52 3.70
C ASP A 64 12.43 -9.02 3.44
N TRP A 65 12.07 -8.22 4.46
CA TRP A 65 12.06 -6.78 4.40
C TRP A 65 12.47 -6.22 5.75
N THR A 66 13.42 -5.29 5.73
CA THR A 66 13.86 -4.60 6.95
C THR A 66 12.99 -3.37 7.16
N TYR A 67 12.20 -3.39 8.22
CA TYR A 67 11.35 -2.27 8.61
C TYR A 67 12.14 -1.23 9.41
N GLY A 68 11.75 0.04 9.26
CA GLY A 68 12.09 1.07 10.23
C GLY A 68 11.38 0.80 11.56
N PRO A 69 11.84 1.40 12.67
CA PRO A 69 11.29 1.14 14.00
C PRO A 69 9.79 1.44 14.15
N ASP A 70 9.25 2.31 13.30
CA ASP A 70 7.85 2.79 13.36
C ASP A 70 6.98 2.25 12.21
N ALA A 71 7.42 1.20 11.52
CA ALA A 71 6.63 0.65 10.41
C ALA A 71 5.36 -0.03 10.93
N ASP A 72 4.22 0.37 10.39
CA ASP A 72 2.88 -0.13 10.70
C ASP A 72 2.35 -1.08 9.61
N ASP A 73 3.22 -1.55 8.71
CA ASP A 73 2.88 -2.38 7.57
C ASP A 73 3.62 -3.73 7.56
N VAL A 74 2.95 -4.75 7.00
CA VAL A 74 3.55 -6.07 6.71
C VAL A 74 3.53 -6.30 5.22
N VAL A 75 4.71 -6.43 4.62
CA VAL A 75 4.92 -6.75 3.21
C VAL A 75 4.74 -8.25 2.98
N LEU A 76 3.80 -8.59 2.12
CA LEU A 76 3.59 -9.93 1.59
C LEU A 76 3.82 -9.96 0.08
N ALA A 77 4.01 -11.16 -0.46
CA ALA A 77 3.90 -11.43 -1.88
C ALA A 77 2.78 -12.44 -2.13
N ASP A 78 1.99 -12.21 -3.18
CA ASP A 78 1.01 -13.19 -3.65
C ASP A 78 1.71 -14.42 -4.29
N PRO A 79 0.97 -15.50 -4.63
CA PRO A 79 1.56 -16.69 -5.26
C PRO A 79 2.30 -16.43 -6.58
N ASP A 80 2.00 -15.33 -7.28
CA ASP A 80 2.66 -14.93 -8.52
C ASP A 80 3.89 -14.02 -8.28
N GLY A 81 4.17 -13.67 -7.02
CA GLY A 81 5.29 -12.84 -6.60
C GLY A 81 5.03 -11.34 -6.59
N ASN A 82 3.78 -10.88 -6.77
CA ASN A 82 3.42 -9.47 -6.66
C ASN A 82 3.44 -9.05 -5.19
N ARG A 83 4.16 -7.98 -4.88
CA ARG A 83 4.30 -7.49 -3.51
C ARG A 83 3.24 -6.46 -3.18
N PHE A 84 2.74 -6.50 -1.96
CA PHE A 84 1.76 -5.57 -1.42
C PHE A 84 1.95 -5.45 0.10
N CYS A 85 1.50 -4.35 0.68
CA CYS A 85 1.53 -4.12 2.12
C CYS A 85 0.16 -4.39 2.74
N VAL A 86 0.15 -4.95 3.94
CA VAL A 86 -1.03 -4.99 4.82
C VAL A 86 -0.78 -3.98 5.93
N VAL A 87 -1.62 -2.96 6.05
CA VAL A 87 -1.43 -1.83 6.97
C VAL A 87 -2.49 -1.88 8.05
N GLU A 88 -2.12 -1.65 9.31
CA GLU A 88 -3.12 -1.49 10.37
C GLU A 88 -3.95 -0.24 10.08
N LYS A 89 -5.26 -0.41 9.98
CA LYS A 89 -6.16 0.72 9.77
C LYS A 89 -6.40 1.42 11.10
N GLY A 90 -5.86 2.64 11.22
CA GLY A 90 -6.12 3.58 12.32
C GLY A 90 -7.54 4.17 12.34
#